data_AF-J0NGY3-F1
#
_entry.id   AF-J0NGY3-F1
#
_cell.length_a   1.000
_cell.length_b   1.000
_cell.length_c   1.000
_cell.angle_alpha   90.00
_cell.angle_beta   90.00
_cell.angle_gamma   90.00
#
_symmetry.space_group_name_H-M   'P 1'
#
loop_
_entity.id
_entity.type
_entity.pdbx_description
1 polymer ?
#
loop_
_entity_poly.entity_id
_entity_poly.type
_entity_poly.pdbx_seq_one_letter_code
_entity_poly.pdbx_strand_id
1 'polypeptide(L)'
;MAGLREISVDVVSRRGALALAGQVGALMALSACSIREEKSYKPVLYLYPEAITDVTVELSFDGRLTYTYPQPEQGADGSATWSVTAHPDGDLVDPAGRHYPSLFWEGNASKAFSQDEGFVVEAGQESGFLEDKLAVLGLNDREAAEFITFWGPKIAERGTALVTFLGSQYTDVARYRFTSGGQEIIPTTFIRVYIVLGDAPASTVAVPEQVLTPAPARTGFTAVEWGGSDK
;
A
#
# COMPACT_ATOMS: atom_id res chain seq x y z
N MET A 1 -3.42 -20.39 -87.76
CA MET A 1 -3.40 -21.11 -86.47
C MET A 1 -3.17 -20.08 -85.36
N ALA A 2 -3.77 -20.31 -84.19
CA ALA A 2 -4.11 -19.35 -83.13
C ALA A 2 -5.41 -18.58 -83.46
N GLY A 3 -6.50 -18.66 -82.72
CA GLY A 3 -6.74 -19.25 -81.40
C GLY A 3 -7.84 -18.41 -80.75
N LEU A 4 -9.09 -18.90 -80.80
CA LEU A 4 -10.29 -18.30 -80.21
C LEU A 4 -10.15 -18.02 -78.70
N ARG A 5 -10.83 -16.99 -78.20
CA ARG A 5 -12.07 -17.16 -77.40
C ARG A 5 -12.66 -15.80 -76.98
N GLU A 6 -13.91 -15.61 -77.39
CA GLU A 6 -14.86 -14.61 -76.89
C GLU A 6 -15.42 -15.05 -75.52
N ILE A 7 -15.81 -14.08 -74.69
CA ILE A 7 -16.76 -14.26 -73.58
C ILE A 7 -17.82 -13.15 -73.68
N SER A 8 -19.03 -13.57 -74.05
CA SER A 8 -20.36 -12.96 -73.84
C SER A 8 -20.67 -12.78 -72.33
N VAL A 9 -21.59 -11.95 -71.81
CA VAL A 9 -22.65 -11.05 -72.31
C VAL A 9 -23.28 -10.34 -71.09
N ASP A 10 -23.84 -9.13 -71.32
CA ASP A 10 -24.88 -8.34 -70.61
C ASP A 10 -24.70 -7.99 -69.10
N VAL A 11 -24.63 -6.72 -68.71
CA VAL A 11 -25.62 -5.61 -68.73
C VAL A 11 -26.86 -5.88 -67.86
N VAL A 12 -27.02 -5.02 -66.84
CA VAL A 12 -28.24 -4.46 -66.22
C VAL A 12 -27.83 -4.02 -64.80
N SER A 13 -28.19 -2.90 -64.18
CA SER A 13 -28.83 -1.63 -64.54
C SER A 13 -28.96 -0.84 -63.22
N ARG A 14 -28.90 0.48 -63.31
CA ARG A 14 -29.53 1.50 -62.42
C ARG A 14 -28.93 1.83 -61.04
N ARG A 15 -28.42 3.08 -61.03
CA ARG A 15 -28.85 4.24 -60.21
C ARG A 15 -28.77 4.14 -58.69
N GLY A 16 -27.96 5.03 -58.12
CA GLY A 16 -28.12 5.53 -56.75
C GLY A 16 -27.09 6.61 -56.42
N ALA A 17 -27.51 7.88 -56.43
CA ALA A 17 -26.71 9.01 -55.96
C ALA A 17 -26.61 8.97 -54.42
N LEU A 18 -25.45 9.29 -53.84
CA LEU A 18 -25.35 9.60 -52.42
C LEU A 18 -24.47 10.84 -52.18
N ALA A 19 -24.98 11.67 -51.27
CA ALA A 19 -24.57 13.01 -50.92
C ALA A 19 -23.24 13.05 -50.15
N LEU A 20 -22.48 14.13 -50.35
CA LEU A 20 -21.39 14.53 -49.47
C LEU A 20 -21.97 15.13 -48.17
N ALA A 21 -21.77 14.44 -47.06
CA ALA A 21 -21.90 15.02 -45.73
C ALA A 21 -20.49 15.24 -45.15
N GLY A 22 -20.10 16.50 -44.96
CA GLY A 22 -18.87 16.87 -44.29
C GLY A 22 -18.94 16.57 -42.80
N GLN A 23 -17.93 15.88 -42.27
CA GLN A 23 -17.79 15.63 -40.84
C GLN A 23 -17.00 16.76 -40.18
N VAL A 24 -17.62 17.43 -39.21
CA VAL A 24 -16.95 18.31 -38.25
C VAL A 24 -16.32 17.41 -37.17
N GLY A 25 -15.00 17.35 -37.13
CA GLY A 25 -14.26 16.67 -36.07
C GLY A 25 -14.23 17.52 -34.81
N ALA A 26 -14.95 17.11 -33.76
CA ALA A 26 -14.81 17.68 -32.42
C ALA A 26 -13.60 17.04 -31.73
N LEU A 27 -12.54 17.82 -31.51
CA LEU A 27 -11.36 17.41 -30.77
C LEU A 27 -11.65 17.54 -29.26
N MET A 28 -12.02 16.44 -28.61
CA MET A 28 -12.15 16.36 -27.15
C MET A 28 -10.74 16.30 -26.54
N ALA A 29 -10.29 17.41 -25.94
CA ALA A 29 -9.11 17.42 -25.10
C ALA A 29 -9.45 16.75 -23.76
N LEU A 30 -9.04 15.49 -23.59
CA LEU A 30 -9.05 14.81 -22.30
C LEU A 30 -7.94 15.41 -21.43
N SER A 31 -8.31 16.29 -20.49
CA SER A 31 -7.44 16.62 -19.36
C SER A 31 -7.20 15.35 -18.56
N ALA A 32 -6.02 14.77 -18.71
CA ALA A 32 -5.53 13.75 -17.79
C ALA A 32 -5.31 14.41 -16.43
N CYS A 33 -6.31 14.34 -15.56
CA CYS A 33 -6.07 14.47 -14.13
C CYS A 33 -5.17 13.28 -13.77
N SER A 34 -3.86 13.52 -13.67
CA SER A 34 -2.92 12.50 -13.20
C SER A 34 -3.34 12.13 -11.77
N ILE A 35 -4.01 10.99 -11.62
CA ILE A 35 -4.24 10.41 -10.30
C ILE A 35 -2.86 10.08 -9.76
N ARG A 36 -2.37 10.89 -8.82
CA ARG A 36 -1.13 10.60 -8.11
C ARG A 36 -1.40 9.37 -7.23
N GLU A 37 -0.96 8.22 -7.72
CA GLU A 37 -0.91 6.99 -6.92
C GLU A 37 0.16 7.16 -5.84
N GLU A 38 -0.19 6.92 -4.58
CA GLU A 38 0.77 6.94 -3.47
C GLU A 38 1.34 5.53 -3.30
N LYS A 39 2.67 5.40 -3.36
CA LYS A 39 3.30 4.10 -3.19
C LYS A 39 3.52 3.80 -1.70
N SER A 40 2.94 2.71 -1.23
CA SER A 40 3.19 2.12 0.09
C SER A 40 4.42 1.21 0.02
N TYR A 41 5.41 1.53 0.85
CA TYR A 41 6.67 0.81 1.00
C TYR A 41 6.77 0.13 2.34
N LYS A 42 7.10 -1.16 2.30
CA LYS A 42 7.39 -1.99 3.47
C LYS A 42 6.34 -1.93 4.60
N PRO A 43 5.02 -2.02 4.34
CA PRO A 43 4.14 -2.66 5.28
C PRO A 43 4.66 -4.05 5.68
N VAL A 44 5.04 -4.20 6.93
CA VAL A 44 5.30 -5.49 7.57
C VAL A 44 4.31 -5.71 8.71
N LEU A 45 3.82 -6.93 8.84
CA LEU A 45 2.85 -7.33 9.86
C LEU A 45 3.44 -8.46 10.72
N TYR A 46 3.57 -8.18 12.02
CA TYR A 46 3.96 -9.14 13.05
C TYR A 46 2.72 -9.60 13.82
N LEU A 47 2.71 -10.86 14.23
CA LEU A 47 1.62 -11.48 14.99
C LEU A 47 2.19 -12.08 16.27
N TYR A 48 1.59 -11.72 17.41
CA TYR A 48 2.00 -12.19 18.74
C TYR A 48 0.77 -12.75 19.48
N PRO A 49 0.40 -14.03 19.25
CA PRO A 49 -0.63 -14.68 20.04
C PRO A 49 -0.12 -15.10 21.43
N GLU A 50 -1.01 -15.37 22.38
CA GLU A 50 -0.62 -15.84 23.73
C GLU A 50 -0.12 -17.30 23.74
N ALA A 51 -0.56 -18.09 22.77
CA ALA A 51 -0.13 -19.46 22.54
C ALA A 51 0.05 -19.67 21.03
N ILE A 52 0.77 -20.74 20.65
CA ILE A 52 0.92 -21.12 19.24
C ILE A 52 -0.47 -21.25 18.61
N THR A 53 -0.73 -20.47 17.56
CA THR A 53 -2.06 -20.32 16.98
C THR A 53 -1.98 -20.33 15.46
N ASP A 54 -2.81 -21.16 14.82
CA ASP A 54 -3.01 -21.07 13.37
C ASP A 54 -3.87 -19.86 13.05
N VAL A 55 -3.33 -18.94 12.25
CA VAL A 55 -3.98 -17.68 11.88
C VAL A 55 -4.02 -17.57 10.37
N THR A 56 -5.22 -17.29 9.85
CA THR A 56 -5.40 -16.80 8.48
C THR A 56 -5.57 -15.29 8.52
N VAL A 57 -4.70 -14.58 7.80
CA VAL A 57 -4.68 -13.12 7.68
C VAL A 57 -5.11 -12.74 6.28
N GLU A 58 -6.20 -11.98 6.17
CA GLU A 58 -6.65 -11.40 4.91
C GLU A 58 -6.38 -9.90 4.93
N LEU A 59 -5.74 -9.39 3.88
CA LEU A 59 -5.53 -7.98 3.61
C LEU A 59 -6.44 -7.55 2.46
N SER A 60 -7.34 -6.61 2.76
CA SER A 60 -8.05 -5.82 1.77
C SER A 60 -7.35 -4.45 1.63
N PHE A 61 -6.80 -4.17 0.45
CA PHE A 61 -6.09 -2.93 0.16
C PHE A 61 -6.83 -2.12 -0.91
N ASP A 62 -7.22 -0.88 -0.59
CA ASP A 62 -7.79 0.06 -1.54
C ASP A 62 -6.70 0.63 -2.46
N GLY A 63 -6.42 -0.12 -3.52
CA GLY A 63 -5.32 0.12 -4.42
C GLY A 63 -4.91 -1.17 -5.10
N ARG A 64 -3.62 -1.26 -5.43
CA ARG A 64 -3.03 -2.46 -6.05
C ARG A 64 -1.81 -2.92 -5.29
N LEU A 65 -1.80 -4.19 -4.86
CA LEU A 65 -0.60 -4.81 -4.34
C LEU A 65 0.43 -4.99 -5.47
N THR A 66 1.67 -4.55 -5.23
CA THR A 66 2.78 -4.67 -6.18
C THR A 66 3.74 -5.79 -5.84
N TYR A 67 3.84 -6.13 -4.56
CA TYR A 67 4.68 -7.22 -4.08
C TYR A 67 4.15 -7.75 -2.76
N THR A 68 4.36 -9.04 -2.51
CA THR A 68 3.94 -9.71 -1.27
C THR A 68 4.95 -10.79 -0.92
N TYR A 69 5.26 -10.96 0.37
CA TYR A 69 6.11 -12.05 0.85
C TYR A 69 5.76 -12.45 2.29
N PRO A 70 5.69 -13.74 2.65
CA PRO A 70 5.60 -14.89 1.74
C PRO A 70 4.46 -14.75 0.72
N GLN A 71 4.43 -15.60 -0.30
CA GLN A 71 3.40 -15.52 -1.33
C GLN A 71 2.02 -15.89 -0.74
N PRO A 72 1.03 -14.98 -0.70
CA PRO A 72 -0.32 -15.29 -0.26
C PRO A 72 -1.15 -15.91 -1.39
N GLU A 73 -2.29 -16.48 -1.01
CA GLU A 73 -3.41 -16.71 -1.92
C GLU A 73 -4.02 -15.36 -2.30
N GLN A 74 -4.35 -15.18 -3.58
CA GLN A 74 -4.91 -13.94 -4.11
C GLN A 74 -6.41 -14.11 -4.34
N GLY A 75 -7.22 -13.23 -3.75
CA GLY A 75 -8.66 -13.18 -3.94
C GLY A 75 -9.04 -12.56 -5.29
N ALA A 76 -10.24 -12.88 -5.78
CA ALA A 76 -10.76 -12.33 -7.04
C ALA A 76 -10.98 -10.80 -7.00
N ASP A 77 -11.11 -10.24 -5.81
CA ASP A 77 -11.23 -8.82 -5.51
C ASP A 77 -9.88 -8.11 -5.29
N GLY A 78 -8.76 -8.83 -5.44
CA GLY A 78 -7.42 -8.31 -5.20
C GLY A 78 -6.95 -8.37 -3.74
N SER A 79 -7.73 -9.02 -2.85
CA SER A 79 -7.28 -9.30 -1.49
C SER A 79 -6.12 -10.31 -1.46
N ALA A 80 -5.32 -10.25 -0.41
CA ALA A 80 -4.22 -11.18 -0.17
C ALA A 80 -4.42 -11.94 1.14
N THR A 81 -4.36 -13.27 1.09
CA THR A 81 -4.61 -14.13 2.23
C THR A 81 -3.41 -15.02 2.53
N TRP A 82 -2.87 -14.88 3.74
CA TRP A 82 -1.83 -15.76 4.29
C TRP A 82 -2.44 -16.71 5.30
N SER A 83 -1.97 -17.96 5.31
CA SER A 83 -2.24 -18.91 6.41
C SER A 83 -0.92 -19.31 7.04
N VAL A 84 -0.77 -19.04 8.33
CA VAL A 84 0.48 -19.27 9.08
C VAL A 84 0.18 -19.80 10.48
N THR A 85 1.10 -20.56 11.05
CA THR A 85 1.14 -20.81 12.48
C THR A 85 1.97 -19.70 13.13
N ALA A 86 1.34 -18.87 13.95
CA ALA A 86 1.98 -17.76 14.64
C ALA A 86 2.42 -18.18 16.06
N HIS A 87 3.66 -17.85 16.41
CA HIS A 87 4.26 -18.14 17.71
C HIS A 87 4.27 -16.90 18.61
N PRO A 88 4.21 -17.05 19.95
CA PRO A 88 4.21 -15.91 20.88
C PRO A 88 5.44 -15.00 20.80
N ASP A 89 6.56 -15.49 20.27
CA ASP A 89 7.80 -14.73 20.05
C ASP A 89 7.83 -13.96 18.71
N GLY A 90 6.76 -14.04 17.92
CA GLY A 90 6.62 -13.38 16.63
C GLY A 90 7.10 -14.19 15.43
N ASP A 91 7.56 -15.42 15.63
CA ASP A 91 7.88 -16.32 14.51
C ASP A 91 6.61 -16.81 13.81
N LEU A 92 6.64 -16.83 12.47
CA LEU A 92 5.54 -17.29 11.63
C LEU A 92 5.99 -18.49 10.81
N VAL A 93 5.23 -19.58 10.85
CA VAL A 93 5.53 -20.80 10.10
C VAL A 93 4.47 -21.02 9.02
N ASP A 94 4.88 -21.18 7.76
CA ASP A 94 3.95 -21.54 6.68
C ASP A 94 3.59 -23.05 6.68
N PRO A 95 2.59 -23.49 5.92
CA PRO A 95 2.22 -24.91 5.85
C PRO A 95 3.32 -25.84 5.33
N ALA A 96 4.38 -25.30 4.70
CA ALA A 96 5.54 -26.06 4.26
C ALA A 96 6.64 -26.14 5.34
N GLY A 97 6.44 -25.53 6.51
CA GLY A 97 7.38 -25.51 7.63
C GLY A 97 8.47 -24.46 7.53
N ARG A 98 8.34 -23.46 6.64
CA ARG A 98 9.31 -22.36 6.55
C ARG A 98 8.98 -21.26 7.54
N HIS A 99 10.03 -20.68 8.11
CA HIS A 99 9.95 -19.62 9.11
C HIS A 99 10.06 -18.23 8.48
N TYR A 100 9.28 -17.28 9.01
CA TYR A 100 9.27 -15.88 8.60
C TYR A 100 9.17 -14.98 9.82
N PRO A 101 9.88 -13.84 9.82
CA PRO A 101 9.79 -12.87 10.90
C PRO A 101 8.50 -12.02 10.85
N SER A 102 7.84 -11.94 9.68
CA SER A 102 6.67 -11.11 9.43
C SER A 102 6.01 -11.49 8.10
N LEU A 103 4.77 -11.03 7.91
CA LEU A 103 4.17 -10.91 6.58
C LEU A 103 4.55 -9.54 6.00
N PHE A 104 4.74 -9.44 4.69
CA PHE A 104 5.20 -8.24 4.01
C PHE A 104 4.39 -8.00 2.74
N TRP A 105 4.11 -6.72 2.46
CA TRP A 105 3.56 -6.30 1.19
C TRP A 105 4.01 -4.91 0.79
N GLU A 106 3.89 -4.60 -0.49
CA GLU A 106 3.98 -3.26 -1.08
C GLU A 106 2.78 -3.04 -1.99
N GLY A 107 2.40 -1.78 -2.20
CA GLY A 107 1.28 -1.47 -3.08
C GLY A 107 1.20 0.00 -3.48
N ASN A 108 0.31 0.29 -4.42
CA ASN A 108 -0.06 1.63 -4.83
C ASN A 108 -1.47 1.92 -4.32
N ALA A 109 -1.61 2.84 -3.37
CA ALA A 109 -2.90 3.26 -2.86
C ALA A 109 -3.64 4.07 -3.93
N SER A 110 -4.96 3.89 -4.00
CA SER A 110 -5.83 4.61 -4.94
C SER A 110 -5.98 6.11 -4.62
N LYS A 111 -5.59 6.52 -3.40
CA LYS A 111 -5.65 7.89 -2.91
C LYS A 111 -4.30 8.34 -2.35
N ALA A 112 -4.00 9.63 -2.53
CA ALA A 112 -2.88 10.26 -1.86
C ALA A 112 -3.23 10.60 -0.40
N PHE A 113 -2.22 10.58 0.47
CA PHE A 113 -2.37 10.98 1.87
C PHE A 113 -2.09 12.47 2.05
N SER A 114 -2.78 13.16 2.95
CA SER A 114 -2.44 14.55 3.29
C SER A 114 -1.34 14.63 4.35
N GLN A 115 -0.64 15.77 4.39
CA GLN A 115 0.38 16.09 5.41
C GLN A 115 0.09 17.48 5.97
N ASP A 116 -1.10 17.64 6.54
CA ASP A 116 -1.56 18.91 7.11
C ASP A 116 -0.92 19.21 8.48
N GLU A 117 -0.31 18.18 9.08
CA GLU A 117 0.44 18.19 10.33
C GLU A 117 1.62 17.20 10.21
N GLY A 118 2.63 17.34 11.07
CA GLY A 118 3.81 16.49 11.07
C GLY A 118 4.98 17.10 11.81
N PHE A 119 6.12 16.44 11.71
CA PHE A 119 7.36 16.89 12.33
C PHE A 119 8.37 17.22 11.23
N VAL A 120 8.98 18.40 11.33
CA VAL A 120 10.12 18.75 10.49
C VAL A 120 11.37 18.16 11.13
N VAL A 121 12.05 17.28 10.41
CA VAL A 121 13.21 16.52 10.90
C VAL A 121 14.42 16.87 10.05
N GLU A 122 15.47 17.36 10.69
CA GLU A 122 16.75 17.65 10.05
C GLU A 122 17.64 16.42 9.98
N ALA A 123 18.47 16.34 8.95
CA ALA A 123 19.47 15.28 8.81
C ALA A 123 20.44 15.28 10.01
N GLY A 124 20.68 14.10 10.56
CA GLY A 124 21.42 13.87 11.80
C GLY A 124 20.52 13.78 13.04
N GLN A 125 19.22 14.07 12.94
CA GLN A 125 18.26 13.94 14.04
C GLN A 125 17.29 12.77 13.87
N GLU A 126 17.24 12.16 12.68
CA GLU A 126 16.23 11.17 12.31
C GLU A 126 16.18 9.95 13.21
N SER A 127 17.33 9.41 13.64
CA SER A 127 17.36 8.22 14.49
C SER A 127 16.74 8.50 15.86
N GLY A 128 17.23 9.53 16.57
CA GLY A 128 16.69 9.89 17.89
C GLY A 128 15.23 10.32 17.82
N PHE A 129 14.85 11.07 16.77
CA PHE A 129 13.46 11.42 16.52
C PHE A 129 12.57 10.17 16.36
N LEU A 130 12.97 9.22 15.52
CA LEU A 130 12.19 8.00 15.31
C LEU A 130 12.18 7.11 16.56
N GLU A 131 13.30 6.93 17.26
CA GLU A 131 13.36 6.18 18.53
C GLU A 131 12.33 6.72 19.53
N ASP A 132 12.28 8.03 19.73
CA ASP A 132 11.35 8.68 20.64
C ASP A 132 9.88 8.47 20.21
N LYS A 133 9.55 8.74 18.94
CA LYS A 133 8.16 8.66 18.47
C LYS A 133 7.65 7.22 18.38
N LEU A 134 8.48 6.28 17.93
CA LEU A 134 8.10 4.87 17.79
C LEU A 134 7.88 4.21 19.15
N ALA A 135 8.65 4.59 20.18
CA ALA A 135 8.43 4.14 21.55
C ALA A 135 7.06 4.61 22.09
N VAL A 136 6.68 5.88 21.83
CA VAL A 136 5.35 6.39 22.18
C VAL A 136 4.26 5.60 21.45
N LEU A 137 4.46 5.32 20.16
CA LEU A 137 3.53 4.55 19.34
C LEU A 137 3.60 3.03 19.60
N GLY A 138 4.40 2.58 20.56
CA GLY A 138 4.37 1.24 21.11
C GLY A 138 5.15 0.18 20.33
N LEU A 139 6.00 0.55 19.36
CA LEU A 139 6.94 -0.40 18.76
C LEU A 139 7.96 -0.85 19.80
N ASN A 140 8.33 -2.13 19.77
CA ASN A 140 9.45 -2.62 20.57
C ASN A 140 10.80 -2.35 19.87
N ASP A 141 11.91 -2.58 20.57
CA ASP A 141 13.25 -2.29 20.06
C ASP A 141 13.56 -2.97 18.71
N ARG A 142 13.09 -4.21 18.51
CA ARG A 142 13.30 -4.96 17.26
C ARG A 142 12.55 -4.32 16.10
N GLU A 143 11.26 -4.06 16.29
CA GLU A 143 10.39 -3.45 15.28
C GLU A 143 10.86 -2.03 14.95
N ALA A 144 11.21 -1.24 15.97
CA ALA A 144 11.73 0.12 15.81
C ALA A 144 13.07 0.11 15.05
N ALA A 145 13.99 -0.81 15.35
CA ALA A 145 15.24 -0.93 14.60
C ALA A 145 14.99 -1.26 13.12
N GLU A 146 14.07 -2.17 12.80
CA GLU A 146 13.73 -2.51 11.41
C GLU A 146 13.02 -1.36 10.67
N PHE A 147 12.22 -0.57 11.39
CA PHE A 147 11.61 0.66 10.88
C PHE A 147 12.68 1.72 10.56
N ILE A 148 13.54 2.02 11.53
CA ILE A 148 14.57 3.07 11.45
C ILE A 148 15.60 2.73 10.37
N THR A 149 16.02 1.47 10.27
CA THR A 149 16.98 1.05 9.23
C THR A 149 16.43 1.20 7.81
N PHE A 150 15.10 1.22 7.64
CA PHE A 150 14.47 1.49 6.35
C PHE A 150 14.21 3.00 6.13
N TRP A 151 13.58 3.67 7.09
CA TRP A 151 13.10 5.05 6.93
C TRP A 151 14.14 6.12 7.31
N GLY A 152 15.04 5.83 8.26
CA GLY A 152 16.08 6.76 8.71
C GLY A 152 16.95 7.27 7.55
N PRO A 153 17.58 6.39 6.74
CA PRO A 153 18.38 6.83 5.60
C PRO A 153 17.60 7.72 4.61
N LYS A 154 16.32 7.40 4.36
CA LYS A 154 15.45 8.18 3.46
C LYS A 154 15.14 9.57 4.01
N ILE A 155 15.01 9.71 5.33
CA ILE A 155 14.85 11.03 5.99
C ILE A 155 16.16 11.82 5.87
N ALA A 156 17.30 11.18 6.20
CA ALA A 156 18.61 11.82 6.17
C ALA A 156 19.00 12.34 4.78
N GLU A 157 18.71 11.56 3.72
CA GLU A 157 19.00 11.92 2.32
C GLU A 157 18.29 13.21 1.86
N ARG A 158 17.16 13.58 2.49
CA ARG A 158 16.43 14.81 2.15
C ARG A 158 17.03 16.08 2.74
N GLY A 159 17.95 15.97 3.71
CA GLY A 159 18.51 17.11 4.44
C GLY A 159 17.53 17.69 5.47
N THR A 160 16.29 17.96 5.06
CA THR A 160 15.17 18.31 5.94
C THR A 160 13.89 17.72 5.38
N ALA A 161 13.15 16.96 6.18
CA ALA A 161 11.94 16.27 5.75
C ALA A 161 10.75 16.56 6.64
N LEU A 162 9.54 16.52 6.07
CA LEU A 162 8.30 16.48 6.83
C LEU A 162 7.88 15.01 7.02
N VAL A 163 7.81 14.58 8.28
CA VAL A 163 7.36 13.23 8.66
C VAL A 163 5.98 13.33 9.31
N THR A 164 4.99 12.68 8.70
CA THR A 164 3.62 12.62 9.21
C THR A 164 3.24 11.18 9.53
N PHE A 165 2.83 10.89 10.76
CA PHE A 165 2.27 9.60 11.18
C PHE A 165 0.77 9.56 10.84
N LEU A 166 0.35 8.57 10.05
CA LEU A 166 -1.04 8.42 9.63
C LEU A 166 -1.85 7.59 10.62
N GLY A 167 -3.07 8.08 10.88
CA GLY A 167 -4.15 7.32 11.51
C GLY A 167 -5.16 6.81 10.48
N SER A 168 -6.40 7.29 10.58
CA SER A 168 -7.54 6.82 9.76
C SER A 168 -7.29 6.88 8.25
N GLN A 169 -6.55 7.90 7.78
CA GLN A 169 -6.18 8.04 6.37
C GLN A 169 -5.62 6.72 5.79
N TYR A 170 -4.77 6.04 6.55
CA TYR A 170 -4.17 4.76 6.18
C TYR A 170 -5.03 3.55 6.55
N THR A 171 -5.63 3.52 7.75
CA THR A 171 -6.43 2.36 8.17
C THR A 171 -7.68 2.14 7.32
N ASP A 172 -8.19 3.20 6.70
CA ASP A 172 -9.28 3.11 5.72
C ASP A 172 -8.83 2.51 4.39
N VAL A 173 -7.53 2.51 4.08
CA VAL A 173 -6.97 1.97 2.83
C VAL A 173 -6.56 0.51 3.00
N ALA A 174 -5.81 0.19 4.06
CA ALA A 174 -5.35 -1.16 4.35
C ALA A 174 -6.12 -1.73 5.54
N ARG A 175 -6.99 -2.70 5.27
CA ARG A 175 -7.86 -3.35 6.27
C ARG A 175 -7.50 -4.82 6.40
N TYR A 176 -7.33 -5.27 7.63
CA TYR A 176 -7.06 -6.68 7.93
C TYR A 176 -8.27 -7.36 8.53
N ARG A 177 -8.38 -8.65 8.21
CA ARG A 177 -9.24 -9.59 8.92
C ARG A 177 -8.39 -10.79 9.37
N PHE A 178 -8.56 -11.18 10.63
CA PHE A 178 -7.83 -12.31 11.22
C PHE A 178 -8.83 -13.41 11.56
N THR A 179 -8.51 -14.66 11.22
CA THR A 179 -9.33 -15.81 11.58
C THR A 179 -8.49 -16.96 12.12
N SER A 180 -9.06 -17.75 13.02
CA SER A 180 -8.48 -19.00 13.51
C SER A 180 -9.58 -20.05 13.66
N GLY A 181 -9.32 -21.28 13.20
CA GLY A 181 -10.33 -22.35 13.21
C GLY A 181 -11.63 -21.99 12.47
N GLY A 182 -11.57 -21.08 11.48
CA GLY A 182 -12.74 -20.56 10.77
C GLY A 182 -13.55 -19.49 11.51
N GLN A 183 -13.12 -19.07 12.70
CA GLN A 183 -13.76 -18.00 13.47
C GLN A 183 -12.92 -16.72 13.40
N GLU A 184 -13.60 -15.57 13.37
CA GLU A 184 -12.91 -14.28 13.43
C GLU A 184 -12.30 -14.05 14.80
N ILE A 185 -11.04 -13.63 14.80
CA ILE A 185 -10.32 -13.21 16.00
C ILE A 185 -9.98 -11.73 15.84
N ILE A 186 -10.21 -10.94 16.88
CA ILE A 186 -9.88 -9.52 16.88
C ILE A 186 -8.64 -9.37 17.76
N PRO A 187 -7.52 -8.83 17.24
CA PRO A 187 -6.38 -8.51 18.10
C PRO A 187 -6.85 -7.64 19.26
N THR A 188 -6.50 -8.05 20.48
CA THR A 188 -6.76 -7.24 21.68
C THR A 188 -5.99 -5.93 21.60
N THR A 189 -4.80 -5.99 21.00
CA THR A 189 -3.98 -4.83 20.68
C THR A 189 -3.61 -4.86 19.21
N PHE A 190 -3.86 -3.77 18.47
CA PHE A 190 -3.34 -3.58 17.13
C PHE A 190 -2.58 -2.26 17.06
N ILE A 191 -1.25 -2.36 17.00
CA ILE A 191 -0.36 -1.22 16.84
C ILE A 191 -0.12 -1.01 15.35
N ARG A 192 -0.43 0.17 14.82
CA ARG A 192 -0.20 0.52 13.42
C ARG A 192 0.57 1.82 13.33
N VAL A 193 1.76 1.76 12.74
CA VAL A 193 2.62 2.93 12.53
C VAL A 193 2.95 3.07 11.06
N TYR A 194 2.32 4.04 10.41
CA TYR A 194 2.56 4.34 9.02
C TYR A 194 2.99 5.79 8.88
N ILE A 195 4.13 6.04 8.24
CA ILE A 195 4.59 7.42 7.97
C ILE A 195 4.36 7.83 6.52
N VAL A 196 4.13 9.11 6.29
CA VAL A 196 4.35 9.76 5.00
C VAL A 196 5.59 10.62 5.13
N LEU A 197 6.56 10.37 4.27
CA LEU A 197 7.76 11.17 4.13
C LEU A 197 7.58 12.15 2.97
N GLY A 198 7.59 13.45 3.27
CA GLY A 198 7.46 14.50 2.27
C GLY A 198 8.53 15.58 2.41
N ASP A 199 8.52 16.53 1.48
CA ASP A 199 9.39 17.71 1.54
C ASP A 199 9.02 18.59 2.72
N ALA A 200 10.04 19.14 3.39
CA ALA A 200 9.81 20.12 4.43
C ALA A 200 9.16 21.39 3.84
N PRO A 201 8.20 22.00 4.55
CA PRO A 201 7.65 23.29 4.17
C PRO A 201 8.77 24.36 4.15
N ALA A 202 8.58 25.43 3.39
CA ALA A 202 9.45 26.60 3.50
C ALA A 202 9.48 27.09 4.96
N SER A 203 10.63 27.56 5.46
CA SER A 203 10.83 27.93 6.87
C SER A 203 9.90 29.03 7.40
N THR A 204 9.19 29.72 6.52
CA THR A 204 8.17 30.73 6.85
C THR A 204 6.77 30.16 7.05
N VAL A 205 6.56 28.89 6.73
CA VAL A 205 5.29 28.18 6.85
C VAL A 205 5.37 27.25 8.04
N ALA A 206 4.59 27.56 9.09
CA ALA A 206 4.46 26.68 10.24
C ALA A 206 3.62 25.46 9.88
N VAL A 207 4.10 24.26 10.21
CA VAL A 207 3.32 23.02 10.17
C VAL A 207 2.99 22.62 11.60
N PRO A 208 1.70 22.40 11.94
CA PRO A 208 1.31 21.92 13.25
C PRO A 208 1.98 20.58 13.56
N GLU A 209 2.60 20.46 14.74
CA GLU A 209 3.10 19.19 15.22
C GLU A 209 1.96 18.28 15.65
N GLN A 210 2.09 16.98 15.36
CA GLN A 210 1.09 15.99 15.73
C GLN A 210 1.13 15.70 17.23
N VAL A 211 -0.05 15.51 17.82
CA VAL A 211 -0.16 14.94 19.16
C VAL A 211 -0.30 13.43 19.05
N LEU A 212 0.81 12.71 19.25
CA LEU A 212 0.80 11.24 19.23
C LEU A 212 0.20 10.70 20.52
N THR A 213 -0.80 9.84 20.39
CA THR A 213 -1.40 9.14 21.54
C THR A 213 -0.56 7.90 21.85
N PRO A 214 -0.15 7.69 23.11
CA PRO A 214 0.57 6.47 23.48
C PRO A 214 -0.22 5.22 23.14
N ALA A 215 0.47 4.20 22.62
CA ALA A 215 -0.16 2.93 22.32
C ALA A 215 -0.69 2.24 23.59
N PRO A 216 -1.76 1.43 23.46
CA PRO A 216 -2.21 0.58 24.56
C PRO A 216 -1.16 -0.47 24.91
N ALA A 217 -1.24 -1.02 26.12
CA ALA A 217 -0.38 -2.12 26.54
C ALA A 217 -0.62 -3.38 25.68
N ARG A 218 0.46 -4.05 25.29
CA ARG A 218 0.44 -5.32 24.55
C ARG A 218 -0.11 -6.44 25.42
N THR A 219 -1.43 -6.62 25.39
CA THR A 219 -2.14 -7.69 26.11
C THR A 219 -2.92 -8.54 25.12
N GLY A 220 -3.08 -9.83 25.42
CA GLY A 220 -3.75 -10.79 24.54
C GLY A 220 -3.06 -10.95 23.18
N PHE A 221 -3.83 -11.41 22.18
CA PHE A 221 -3.37 -11.44 20.81
C PHE A 221 -3.04 -10.03 20.32
N THR A 222 -1.76 -9.78 20.00
CA THR A 222 -1.26 -8.50 19.52
C THR A 222 -0.85 -8.60 18.06
N ALA A 223 -1.35 -7.69 17.23
CA ALA A 223 -0.85 -7.48 15.88
C ALA A 223 -0.07 -6.16 15.83
N VAL A 224 1.02 -6.12 15.08
CA VAL A 224 1.81 -4.90 14.86
C VAL A 224 2.06 -4.74 13.37
N GLU A 225 1.64 -3.62 12.81
CA GLU A 225 2.01 -3.23 11.45
C GLU A 225 2.83 -1.95 11.49
N TRP A 226 3.89 -1.91 10.71
CA TRP A 226 4.49 -0.64 10.35
C TRP A 226 4.84 -0.56 8.87
N GLY A 227 4.89 0.65 8.33
CA GLY A 227 5.21 0.93 6.94
C GLY A 227 5.30 2.43 6.67
N GLY A 228 5.26 2.81 5.39
CA GLY A 228 5.11 4.22 5.04
C GLY A 228 5.05 4.46 3.53
N SER A 229 4.94 5.72 3.14
CA SER A 229 5.09 6.19 1.76
C SER A 229 6.08 7.35 1.68
N ASP A 230 6.64 7.56 0.50
CA ASP A 230 7.42 8.76 0.19
C ASP A 230 6.82 9.54 -0.97
N LYS A 231 6.98 10.88 -0.91
CA LYS A 231 6.52 11.85 -1.91
C LYS A 231 7.66 12.65 -2.51
#